data_AF-A0A956KP84-F1
#
_entry.id   AF-A0A956KP84-F1
#
_cell.length_a   1.000
_cell.length_b   1.000
_cell.length_c   1.000
_cell.angle_alpha   90.00
_cell.angle_beta   90.00
_cell.angle_gamma   90.00
#
_symmetry.space_group_name_H-M   'P 1'
#
loop_
_entity.id
_entity.type
_entity.pdbx_description
1 polymer ?
#
loop_
_entity_poly.entity_id
_entity_poly.type
_entity_poly.pdbx_seq_one_letter_code
_entity_poly.pdbx_strand_id
1 'polypeptide(L)'
;VGPGDFPRELEEDVWIPRPRVLEIIDAQRDIAYEMGCGFWDAMAFMGGVNSMHTWATSRPQMASRDHIHLTKRGYVRMGMALTDALMARFDREPVD
;
A
#
# COMPACT_ATOMS: atom_id res chain seq x y z
N VAL A 1 -4.71 -2.25 -8.22
CA VAL A 1 -4.23 -1.83 -6.87
C VAL A 1 -3.47 -3.02 -6.31
N GLY A 2 -2.17 -2.86 -6.08
CA GLY A 2 -1.32 -3.92 -5.53
C GLY A 2 -1.55 -4.14 -4.02
N PRO A 3 -1.04 -5.24 -3.45
CA PRO A 3 -1.06 -5.47 -2.02
C PRO A 3 -0.21 -4.41 -1.27
N GLY A 4 -0.60 -4.15 -0.02
CA GLY A 4 0.23 -3.39 0.93
C GLY A 4 1.31 -4.24 1.58
N ASP A 5 1.90 -3.73 2.65
CA ASP A 5 2.85 -4.48 3.46
C ASP A 5 2.14 -5.41 4.46
N PHE A 6 2.58 -6.67 4.53
CA PHE A 6 1.99 -7.72 5.37
C PHE A 6 3.08 -8.54 6.06
N PRO A 7 3.90 -7.92 6.93
CA PRO A 7 4.99 -8.61 7.58
C PRO A 7 4.48 -9.75 8.47
N ARG A 8 5.39 -10.65 8.84
CA ARG A 8 5.14 -11.63 9.90
C ARG A 8 6.09 -11.37 11.04
N GLU A 9 5.60 -11.57 12.25
CA GLU A 9 6.43 -11.59 13.44
C GLU A 9 7.29 -12.85 13.42
N LEU A 10 8.60 -12.69 13.57
CA LEU A 10 9.55 -13.78 13.72
C LEU A 10 9.84 -14.06 15.19
N GLU A 11 10.06 -12.99 15.95
CA GLU A 11 10.27 -12.91 17.39
C GLU A 11 9.54 -11.67 17.91
N GLU A 12 9.40 -11.51 19.23
CA GLU A 12 8.72 -10.35 19.83
C GLU A 12 9.24 -9.03 19.25
N ASP A 13 8.35 -8.30 18.59
CA ASP A 13 8.63 -7.02 17.92
C ASP A 13 9.66 -7.07 16.77
N VAL A 14 9.98 -8.27 16.27
CA VAL A 14 10.84 -8.48 15.09
C VAL A 14 9.98 -8.85 13.88
N TRP A 15 9.80 -7.88 12.98
CA TRP A 15 8.95 -7.99 11.81
C TRP A 15 9.76 -8.20 10.53
N ILE A 16 9.42 -9.27 9.81
CA ILE A 16 10.08 -9.62 8.54
C ILE A 16 9.09 -9.63 7.38
N PRO A 17 9.52 -9.25 6.16
CA PRO A 17 8.66 -9.29 4.99
C PRO A 17 8.24 -10.72 4.65
N ARG A 18 7.15 -10.82 3.88
CA ARG A 18 6.78 -12.05 3.17
C ARG A 18 7.33 -11.95 1.74
N PRO A 19 8.38 -12.70 1.34
CA PRO A 19 8.97 -12.57 0.01
C PRO A 19 7.96 -12.73 -1.13
N ARG A 20 7.00 -13.65 -0.95
CA ARG A 20 5.91 -13.88 -1.90
C ARG A 20 5.05 -12.64 -2.18
N VAL A 21 4.91 -11.72 -1.21
CA VAL A 21 4.15 -10.47 -1.43
C VAL A 21 4.87 -9.58 -2.44
N LEU A 22 6.20 -9.52 -2.40
CA LEU A 22 7.00 -8.77 -3.38
C LEU A 22 6.87 -9.38 -4.77
N GLU A 23 6.96 -10.71 -4.87
CA GLU A 23 6.75 -11.42 -6.15
C GLU A 23 5.35 -11.18 -6.72
N ILE A 24 4.32 -11.12 -5.88
CA ILE A 24 2.95 -10.78 -6.30
C ILE A 24 2.86 -9.34 -6.80
N ILE A 25 3.51 -8.38 -6.13
CA ILE A 25 3.53 -6.98 -6.55
C ILE A 25 4.15 -6.85 -7.93
N ASP A 26 5.30 -7.49 -8.15
CA ASP A 26 5.99 -7.44 -9.44
C ASP A 26 5.14 -8.10 -10.54
N ALA A 27 4.59 -9.30 -10.29
CA ALA A 27 3.70 -9.96 -11.25
C ALA A 27 2.45 -9.14 -11.59
N GLN A 28 1.84 -8.46 -10.59
CA GLN A 28 0.68 -7.60 -10.80
C GLN A 28 1.04 -6.30 -11.54
N ARG A 29 2.25 -5.77 -11.33
CA ARG A 29 2.75 -4.59 -12.05
C ARG A 29 2.99 -4.92 -13.52
N ASP A 30 3.63 -6.05 -13.79
CA ASP A 30 3.95 -6.51 -15.15
C ASP A 30 2.68 -6.78 -15.95
N ILE A 31 1.74 -7.55 -15.42
CA ILE A 31 0.47 -7.84 -16.13
C ILE A 31 -0.38 -6.58 -16.33
N ALA A 32 -0.34 -5.62 -15.40
CA ALA A 32 -1.05 -4.36 -15.58
C ALA A 32 -0.46 -3.58 -16.76
N TYR A 33 0.87 -3.54 -16.89
CA TYR A 33 1.54 -2.91 -18.02
C TYR A 33 1.20 -3.62 -19.35
N GLU A 34 1.30 -4.94 -19.39
CA GLU A 34 0.99 -5.75 -20.59
C GLU A 34 -0.45 -5.55 -21.07
N MET A 35 -1.39 -5.39 -20.12
CA MET A 35 -2.82 -5.22 -20.41
C MET A 35 -3.24 -3.75 -20.57
N GLY A 36 -2.31 -2.79 -20.55
CA GLY A 36 -2.61 -1.36 -20.64
C GLY A 36 -3.42 -0.80 -19.48
N CYS A 37 -3.33 -1.43 -18.31
CA CYS A 37 -4.00 -1.04 -17.08
C CYS A 37 -3.09 -0.15 -16.20
N GLY A 38 -3.71 0.73 -15.42
CA GLY A 38 -3.00 1.43 -14.33
C GLY A 38 -2.68 0.49 -13.17
N PHE A 39 -1.47 0.60 -12.62
CA PHE A 39 -1.07 -0.06 -11.38
C PHE A 39 -0.78 0.98 -10.30
N TRP A 40 -1.42 0.81 -9.14
CA TRP A 40 -1.16 1.63 -7.96
C TRP A 40 -0.52 0.75 -6.88
N ASP A 41 0.72 1.06 -6.54
CA ASP A 41 1.57 0.28 -5.65
C ASP A 41 1.32 0.68 -4.19
N ALA A 42 0.46 -0.08 -3.52
CA ALA A 42 0.10 0.18 -2.13
C ALA A 42 1.30 0.00 -1.17
N MET A 43 2.18 -0.97 -1.43
CA MET A 43 3.39 -1.17 -0.62
C MET A 43 4.31 0.05 -0.72
N ALA A 44 4.57 0.55 -1.93
CA ALA A 44 5.35 1.77 -2.12
C ALA A 44 4.69 2.98 -1.44
N PHE A 45 3.37 3.12 -1.58
CA PHE A 45 2.62 4.20 -0.92
C PHE A 45 2.72 4.16 0.62
N MET A 46 2.64 2.99 1.23
CA MET A 46 2.73 2.84 2.67
C MET A 46 4.13 3.20 3.22
N GLY A 47 5.16 3.10 2.38
CA GLY A 47 6.56 3.38 2.72
C GLY A 47 7.51 2.21 2.47
N GLY A 48 7.08 1.18 1.77
CA GLY A 48 7.88 -0.01 1.44
C GLY A 48 7.79 -1.13 2.48
N VAL A 49 8.77 -2.03 2.44
CA VAL A 49 8.87 -3.16 3.38
C VAL A 49 8.93 -2.65 4.83
N ASN A 50 8.22 -3.34 5.73
CA ASN A 50 8.06 -3.01 7.16
C ASN A 50 7.30 -1.70 7.45
N SER A 51 6.71 -1.06 6.43
CA SER A 51 5.84 0.09 6.63
C SER A 51 4.58 -0.24 7.43
N MET A 52 4.07 -1.47 7.37
CA MET A 52 2.90 -1.88 8.15
C MET A 52 3.18 -1.83 9.66
N HIS A 53 4.38 -2.24 10.09
CA HIS A 53 4.79 -2.11 11.49
C HIS A 53 4.85 -0.64 11.92
N THR A 54 5.42 0.22 11.06
CA THR A 54 5.44 1.68 11.29
C THR A 54 4.01 2.24 11.43
N TRP A 55 3.07 1.79 10.60
CA TRP A 55 1.67 2.21 10.66
C TRP A 55 0.93 1.64 11.88
N ALA A 56 1.29 0.45 12.35
CA ALA A 56 0.68 -0.19 13.51
C ALA A 56 1.15 0.45 14.82
N THR A 57 2.39 0.94 14.87
CA THR A 57 2.98 1.58 16.05
C THR A 57 2.82 3.10 16.08
N SER A 58 2.38 3.72 14.98
CA SER A 58 2.20 5.17 14.90
C SER A 58 1.18 5.73 15.91
N ARG A 59 1.31 7.04 16.19
CA ARG A 59 0.37 7.81 17.03
C ARG A 59 -0.13 9.02 16.22
N PRO A 60 -1.37 9.00 15.73
CA PRO A 60 -2.35 7.94 15.90
C PRO A 60 -2.06 6.70 15.02
N GLN A 61 -2.59 5.54 15.41
CA GLN A 61 -2.41 4.29 14.66
C GLN A 61 -3.09 4.33 13.30
N MET A 62 -2.34 3.96 12.26
CA MET A 62 -2.83 3.80 10.90
C MET A 62 -3.17 2.33 10.58
N ALA A 63 -2.53 1.39 11.26
CA ALA A 63 -2.82 -0.04 11.16
C ALA A 63 -3.23 -0.69 12.49
N SER A 64 -3.90 -1.83 12.40
CA SER A 64 -4.20 -2.72 13.52
C SER A 64 -2.92 -3.38 14.04
N ARG A 65 -2.95 -3.83 15.30
CA ARG A 65 -1.82 -4.56 15.91
C ARG A 65 -1.63 -5.97 15.34
N ASP A 66 -2.58 -6.46 14.54
CA ASP A 66 -2.44 -7.73 13.82
C ASP A 66 -1.47 -7.64 12.62
N HIS A 67 -1.01 -6.44 12.25
CA HIS A 67 -0.12 -6.18 11.11
C HIS A 67 -0.66 -6.72 9.77
N ILE A 68 -1.99 -6.84 9.66
CA ILE A 68 -2.71 -7.25 8.46
C ILE A 68 -3.74 -6.20 8.07
N HIS A 69 -4.55 -5.73 9.01
CA HIS A 69 -5.64 -4.80 8.74
C HIS A 69 -5.26 -3.35 9.05
N LEU A 70 -5.91 -2.42 8.37
CA LEU A 70 -5.78 -1.00 8.67
C LEU A 70 -6.82 -0.54 9.67
N THR A 71 -6.52 0.54 10.40
CA THR A 71 -7.56 1.25 11.13
C THR A 71 -8.45 2.01 10.14
N LYS A 72 -9.62 2.50 10.59
CA LYS A 72 -10.45 3.40 9.78
C LYS A 72 -9.63 4.57 9.21
N ARG A 73 -8.71 5.13 10.01
CA ARG A 73 -7.84 6.23 9.56
C ARG A 73 -6.88 5.78 8.46
N GLY A 74 -6.29 4.59 8.59
CA GLY A 74 -5.44 4.00 7.55
C GLY A 74 -6.17 3.78 6.23
N TYR A 75 -7.36 3.18 6.28
CA TYR A 75 -8.18 2.98 5.08
C TYR A 75 -8.60 4.30 4.42
N VAL A 76 -8.98 5.32 5.20
CA VAL A 76 -9.29 6.66 4.66
C VAL A 76 -8.06 7.25 3.96
N ARG A 77 -6.87 7.16 4.57
CA ARG A 77 -5.63 7.70 3.98
C ARG A 77 -5.28 7.02 2.66
N MET A 78 -5.38 5.69 2.58
CA MET A 78 -5.17 4.96 1.33
C MET A 78 -6.21 5.32 0.28
N GLY A 79 -7.49 5.41 0.67
CA GLY A 79 -8.58 5.77 -0.24
C GLY A 79 -8.36 7.14 -0.87
N MET A 80 -8.04 8.15 -0.06
CA MET A 80 -7.72 9.50 -0.55
C MET A 80 -6.54 9.48 -1.54
N ALA A 81 -5.44 8.81 -1.19
CA ALA A 81 -4.26 8.78 -2.06
C ALA A 81 -4.50 8.04 -3.38
N LEU A 82 -5.31 6.98 -3.38
CA LEU A 82 -5.72 6.29 -4.60
C LEU A 82 -6.63 7.19 -5.46
N THR A 83 -7.59 7.88 -4.84
CA THR A 83 -8.46 8.85 -5.54
C THR A 83 -7.63 9.96 -6.17
N ASP A 84 -6.69 10.55 -5.43
CA ASP A 84 -5.79 11.59 -5.95
C ASP A 84 -4.99 11.05 -7.15
N ALA A 85 -4.49 9.82 -7.08
CA ALA A 85 -3.75 9.19 -8.18
C ALA A 85 -4.61 8.97 -9.44
N LEU A 86 -5.89 8.64 -9.27
CA LEU A 86 -6.83 8.48 -10.39
C LEU A 86 -7.21 9.83 -11.02
N MET A 87 -7.36 10.87 -10.21
CA MET A 87 -7.74 12.21 -10.67
C MET A 87 -6.55 13.03 -11.20
N ALA A 88 -5.32 12.63 -10.89
CA ALA A 88 -4.11 13.38 -11.21
C ALA A 88 -3.97 13.83 -12.67
N ARG A 89 -4.51 13.06 -13.63
CA ARG A 89 -4.53 13.49 -15.04
C ARG A 89 -5.61 14.53 -15.32
N PHE A 90 -6.83 14.31 -14.82
CA PHE A 90 -7.96 15.22 -14.97
C PHE A 90 -7.66 16.59 -14.36
N ASP A 91 -7.03 16.62 -13.19
CA ASP A 91 -6.69 17.86 -12.49
C ASP A 91 -5.59 18.69 -13.20
N ARG A 92 -4.86 18.09 -14.15
CA ARG A 92 -3.76 18.73 -14.90
C ARG A 92 -4.18 19.28 -16.26
N GLU A 93 -5.35 18.92 -16.77
CA GLU A 93 -5.88 19.50 -18.01
C GLU A 93 -6.75 20.72 -17.64
N PRO A 94 -6.56 21.88 -18.27
CA PRO A 94 -7.58 22.93 -18.21
C PRO A 94 -8.87 22.35 -18.78
N VAL A 95 -9.98 22.50 -18.06
CA VAL A 95 -11.31 22.33 -18.65
C VAL A 95 -11.43 23.43 -19.70
N ASP A 96 -11.50 23.02 -20.98
CA ASP A 96 -11.83 23.91 -22.10
C ASP A 96 -13.27 24.44 -21.95
#